data_AF-A0A1D6LKU9-F1
#
_entry.id   AF-A0A1D6LKU9-F1
#
_cell.length_a   1.000
_cell.length_b   1.000
_cell.length_c   1.000
_cell.angle_alpha   90.00
_cell.angle_beta   90.00
_cell.angle_gamma   90.00
#
_symmetry.space_group_name_H-M   'P 1'
#
loop_
_entity.id
_entity.type
_entity.pdbx_description
1 polymer ?
#
loop_
_entity_poly.entity_id
_entity_poly.type
_entity_poly.pdbx_seq_one_letter_code
_entity_poly.pdbx_strand_id
1 'polypeptide(L)'
;MAASALHLRLHPSPPAGVKLQQRKLRSKIQRQGGLSRRFSKVVSYYGLTTPPYKLDALEPYMSKRTVELHWGKHHQDYVDGLNKQLATSPLYGYTLEDLIKEAYNNGNPLPEYNNAAQVWNHHFFWESMQPEGGGLPEGGVLQQIEKDFGSFTNFREEFIRSALQLLGSGWVWLVCEFLSIFSEVQAPLIQATDFLNCSF
;
A
#
# COMPACT_ATOMS: atom_id res chain seq x y z
N MET A 1 18.11 45.66 3.54
CA MET A 1 19.43 45.66 2.88
C MET A 1 20.38 46.51 3.70
N ALA A 2 21.31 45.90 4.42
CA ALA A 2 22.49 46.56 4.98
C ALA A 2 23.55 45.49 5.22
N ALA A 3 24.60 45.51 4.41
CA ALA A 3 25.80 44.72 4.57
C ALA A 3 26.75 45.44 5.53
N SER A 4 27.48 44.69 6.35
CA SER A 4 28.76 45.15 6.89
C SER A 4 29.74 44.00 7.02
N ALA A 5 30.92 44.29 6.49
CA ALA A 5 32.06 43.45 6.25
C ALA A 5 32.85 43.20 7.57
N LEU A 6 33.33 41.97 7.75
CA LEU A 6 34.74 41.57 7.70
C LEU A 6 35.59 42.01 8.91
N HIS A 7 35.99 41.02 9.71
CA HIS A 7 37.24 41.04 10.46
C HIS A 7 37.92 39.67 10.32
N LEU A 8 38.96 39.66 9.49
CA LEU A 8 39.96 38.59 9.40
C LEU A 8 40.82 38.62 10.67
N ARG A 9 40.95 37.48 11.36
CA ARG A 9 42.13 37.19 12.19
C ARG A 9 42.76 35.90 11.70
N LEU A 10 43.99 36.03 11.20
CA LEU A 10 44.90 34.94 10.87
C LEU A 10 45.49 34.37 12.16
N HIS A 11 45.44 33.05 12.32
CA HIS A 11 46.24 32.30 13.28
C HIS A 11 46.69 30.97 12.65
N PRO A 12 47.81 30.40 13.13
CA PRO A 12 48.91 29.91 12.29
C PRO A 12 48.78 28.47 11.81
N SER A 13 49.48 28.16 10.72
CA SER A 13 49.68 26.79 10.21
C SER A 13 50.38 25.89 11.25
N PRO A 14 49.94 24.64 11.44
CA PRO A 14 50.62 23.68 12.31
C PRO A 14 51.87 23.09 11.64
N PRO A 15 52.89 22.69 12.43
CA PRO A 15 54.16 22.20 11.89
C PRO A 15 54.03 20.81 11.26
N ALA A 16 54.84 20.59 10.23
CA ALA A 16 54.98 19.32 9.56
C ALA A 16 55.76 18.30 10.42
N GLY A 17 55.24 17.08 10.51
CA GLY A 17 56.06 15.90 10.77
C GLY A 17 55.95 15.29 12.16
N VAL A 18 54.90 14.48 12.39
CA VAL A 18 55.01 13.27 13.24
C VAL A 18 54.23 12.14 12.56
N LYS A 19 54.88 11.50 11.58
CA LYS A 19 54.46 10.20 11.02
C LYS A 19 54.92 9.11 11.99
N LEU A 20 54.13 8.75 13.00
CA LEU A 20 54.17 7.39 13.57
C LEU A 20 52.98 7.08 14.50
N GLN A 21 51.74 7.28 14.07
CA GLN A 21 50.59 6.58 14.69
C GLN A 21 49.38 6.38 13.77
N GLN A 22 49.59 6.32 12.44
CA GLN A 22 48.57 5.98 11.43
C GLN A 22 48.35 4.46 11.26
N ARG A 23 48.50 3.67 12.33
CA ARG A 23 48.15 2.23 12.33
C ARG A 23 47.28 1.89 13.54
N LYS A 24 46.16 2.61 13.70
CA LYS A 24 45.00 2.16 14.50
C LYS A 24 43.70 2.97 14.23
N LEU A 25 43.60 3.60 13.07
CA LEU A 25 42.35 4.21 12.58
C LEU A 25 42.02 3.73 11.16
N ARG A 26 42.17 2.42 10.93
CA ARG A 26 41.64 1.68 9.77
C ARG A 26 40.96 0.40 10.27
N SER A 27 39.84 0.56 10.98
CA SER A 27 38.91 -0.55 11.25
C SER A 27 37.49 -0.12 11.66
N LYS A 28 37.08 1.14 11.41
CA LYS A 28 35.69 1.59 11.71
C LYS A 28 34.91 2.19 10.54
N ILE A 29 35.35 1.90 9.31
CA ILE A 29 34.51 2.02 8.10
C ILE A 29 34.45 0.64 7.47
N GLN A 30 33.92 -0.31 8.24
CA GLN A 30 33.45 -1.58 7.71
C GLN A 30 31.95 -1.40 7.48
N ARG A 31 31.64 -0.97 6.25
CA ARG A 31 30.39 -1.25 5.52
C ARG A 31 29.17 -1.45 6.42
N GLN A 32 28.56 -0.35 6.86
CA GLN A 32 27.10 -0.33 6.96
C GLN A 32 26.57 -0.39 5.52
N GLY A 33 26.45 -1.60 5.00
CA GLY A 33 26.01 -1.88 3.65
C GLY A 33 25.20 -3.15 3.66
N GLY A 34 23.88 -2.99 3.55
CA GLY A 34 22.95 -4.06 3.26
C GLY A 34 22.42 -4.80 4.49
N LEU A 35 21.40 -4.23 5.15
CA LEU A 35 20.27 -5.08 5.52
C LEU A 35 19.69 -5.58 4.20
N SER A 36 20.22 -6.70 3.71
CA SER A 36 19.54 -7.47 2.68
C SER A 36 18.22 -7.90 3.30
N ARG A 37 17.15 -7.12 3.03
CA ARG A 37 15.79 -7.63 3.15
C ARG A 37 15.81 -8.93 2.36
N ARG A 38 15.68 -10.04 3.08
CA ARG A 38 15.66 -11.36 2.49
C ARG A 38 14.35 -11.44 1.72
N PHE A 39 14.39 -11.04 0.45
CA PHE A 39 13.24 -11.15 -0.44
C PHE A 39 12.87 -12.62 -0.52
N SER A 40 11.68 -12.96 -0.02
CA SER A 40 11.14 -14.30 -0.18
C SER A 40 10.94 -14.55 -1.68
N LYS A 41 11.55 -15.63 -2.19
CA LYS A 41 11.36 -16.13 -3.55
C LYS A 41 9.86 -16.32 -3.86
N VAL A 42 9.41 -16.29 -5.11
CA VAL A 42 9.21 -15.19 -6.07
C VAL A 42 7.88 -15.58 -6.72
N VAL A 43 6.87 -14.71 -6.80
CA VAL A 43 5.73 -14.93 -7.71
C VAL A 43 6.15 -14.36 -9.07
N SER A 44 6.35 -15.27 -10.03
CA SER A 44 6.61 -14.94 -11.43
C SER A 44 5.29 -14.57 -12.09
N TYR A 45 5.08 -13.29 -12.38
CA TYR A 45 3.90 -12.78 -13.10
C TYR A 45 2.58 -12.90 -12.31
N TYR A 46 1.82 -11.81 -12.25
CA TYR A 46 0.51 -11.83 -11.61
C TYR A 46 -0.51 -12.43 -12.57
N GLY A 47 -1.32 -13.37 -12.10
CA GLY A 47 -2.41 -13.97 -12.85
C GLY A 47 -3.75 -13.40 -12.41
N LEU A 48 -4.74 -13.46 -13.32
CA LEU A 48 -6.12 -13.16 -12.96
C LEU A 48 -6.75 -14.38 -12.29
N THR A 49 -6.88 -14.35 -10.96
CA THR A 49 -7.60 -15.38 -10.20
C THR A 49 -9.09 -15.27 -10.47
N THR A 50 -9.74 -16.39 -10.83
CA THR A 50 -11.21 -16.46 -10.98
C THR A 50 -11.88 -16.22 -9.64
N PRO A 51 -13.02 -15.49 -9.56
CA PRO A 51 -13.74 -15.29 -8.31
C PRO A 51 -14.15 -16.65 -7.70
N PRO A 52 -14.25 -16.76 -6.37
CA PRO A 52 -14.53 -18.03 -5.68
C PRO A 52 -15.98 -18.53 -5.84
N TYR A 53 -16.74 -17.99 -6.78
CA TYR A 53 -18.15 -18.26 -7.05
C TYR A 53 -18.48 -18.09 -8.53
N LYS A 54 -19.65 -18.57 -8.96
CA LYS A 54 -20.13 -18.40 -10.33
C LYS A 54 -20.37 -16.92 -10.64
N LEU A 55 -20.19 -16.51 -11.90
CA LEU A 55 -20.26 -15.09 -12.28
C LEU A 55 -21.65 -14.45 -12.09
N ASP A 56 -22.72 -15.24 -12.00
CA ASP A 56 -24.09 -14.81 -11.71
C ASP A 56 -24.47 -14.93 -10.22
N ALA A 57 -23.59 -15.45 -9.37
CA ALA A 57 -23.92 -15.79 -7.99
C ALA A 57 -24.11 -14.58 -7.05
N LEU A 58 -23.79 -13.36 -7.53
CA LEU A 58 -23.99 -12.11 -6.79
C LEU A 58 -25.30 -11.38 -7.15
N GLU A 59 -26.12 -11.95 -8.04
CA GLU A 59 -27.44 -11.40 -8.31
C GLU A 59 -28.35 -11.51 -7.07
N PRO A 60 -29.23 -10.52 -6.81
CA PRO A 60 -29.53 -9.35 -7.66
C PRO A 60 -28.64 -8.12 -7.41
N TYR A 61 -27.65 -8.21 -6.53
CA TYR A 61 -26.85 -7.05 -6.09
C TYR A 61 -25.77 -6.64 -7.10
N MET A 62 -25.24 -7.60 -7.85
CA MET A 62 -24.34 -7.35 -8.96
C MET A 62 -24.69 -8.29 -10.12
N SER A 63 -24.99 -7.72 -11.29
CA SER A 63 -25.36 -8.50 -12.46
C SER A 63 -24.19 -9.35 -12.96
N LYS A 64 -24.48 -10.51 -13.55
CA LYS A 64 -23.45 -11.32 -14.25
C LYS A 64 -22.63 -10.51 -15.23
N ARG A 65 -23.29 -9.63 -16.00
CA ARG A 65 -22.63 -8.76 -16.99
C ARG A 65 -21.62 -7.82 -16.33
N THR A 66 -21.95 -7.27 -15.16
CA THR A 66 -21.03 -6.44 -14.38
C THR A 66 -19.81 -7.24 -13.95
N VAL A 67 -19.99 -8.45 -13.42
CA VAL A 67 -18.85 -9.31 -13.01
C VAL A 67 -17.98 -9.65 -14.22
N GLU A 68 -18.56 -10.05 -15.36
CA GLU A 68 -17.82 -10.37 -16.58
C GLU A 68 -16.95 -9.20 -17.07
N LEU A 69 -17.46 -7.97 -17.00
CA LEU A 69 -16.70 -6.78 -17.39
C LEU A 69 -15.69 -6.37 -16.33
N HIS A 70 -16.08 -6.33 -15.06
CA HIS A 70 -15.26 -5.84 -13.97
C HIS A 70 -14.08 -6.78 -13.68
N TRP A 71 -14.35 -8.08 -13.56
CA TRP A 71 -13.31 -9.09 -13.40
C TRP A 71 -12.63 -9.41 -14.74
N GLY A 72 -13.41 -9.78 -15.76
CA GLY A 72 -12.86 -10.35 -17.00
C GLY A 72 -12.22 -9.34 -17.93
N LYS A 73 -12.53 -8.04 -17.79
CA LYS A 73 -11.91 -6.97 -18.58
C LYS A 73 -11.11 -6.00 -17.72
N HIS A 74 -11.72 -5.30 -16.77
CA HIS A 74 -11.04 -4.23 -16.02
C HIS A 74 -9.91 -4.76 -15.14
N HIS A 75 -10.17 -5.81 -14.34
CA HIS A 75 -9.12 -6.43 -13.54
C HIS A 75 -8.04 -7.09 -14.43
N GLN A 76 -8.43 -7.73 -15.54
CA GLN A 76 -7.48 -8.26 -16.53
C GLN A 76 -6.56 -7.17 -17.10
N ASP A 77 -7.12 -6.01 -17.49
CA ASP A 77 -6.36 -4.88 -18.05
C ASP A 77 -5.31 -4.37 -17.03
N TYR A 78 -5.62 -4.36 -15.72
CA TYR A 78 -4.65 -4.05 -14.66
C TYR A 78 -3.55 -5.10 -14.51
N VAL A 79 -3.91 -6.39 -14.57
CA VAL A 79 -2.95 -7.49 -14.52
C VAL A 79 -1.98 -7.40 -15.70
N ASP A 80 -2.48 -7.23 -16.92
CA ASP A 80 -1.65 -7.12 -18.12
C ASP A 80 -0.79 -5.86 -18.11
N GLY A 81 -1.36 -4.73 -17.68
CA GLY A 81 -0.63 -3.48 -17.50
C GLY A 81 0.51 -3.57 -16.51
N LEU A 82 0.26 -4.16 -15.33
CA LEU A 82 1.26 -4.38 -14.29
C LEU A 82 2.41 -5.23 -14.80
N ASN A 83 2.06 -6.36 -15.41
CA ASN A 83 3.03 -7.30 -15.92
C ASN A 83 3.91 -6.73 -17.04
N LYS A 84 3.32 -5.89 -17.92
CA LYS A 84 4.07 -5.16 -18.93
C LYS A 84 5.10 -4.19 -18.31
N GLN A 85 4.72 -3.50 -17.23
CA GLN A 85 5.64 -2.60 -16.51
C GLN A 85 6.77 -3.39 -15.83
N LEU A 86 6.44 -4.53 -15.24
CA LEU A 86 7.40 -5.37 -14.53
C LEU A 86 8.42 -6.07 -15.42
N ALA A 87 8.14 -6.24 -16.72
CA ALA A 87 9.03 -6.92 -17.66
C ALA A 87 10.46 -6.33 -17.70
N THR A 88 10.61 -5.03 -17.41
CA THR A 88 11.92 -4.34 -17.35
C THR A 88 12.18 -3.67 -16.00
N SER A 89 11.33 -3.92 -14.99
CA SER A 89 11.39 -3.22 -13.71
C SER A 89 12.36 -3.90 -12.75
N PRO A 90 13.14 -3.14 -11.95
CA PRO A 90 13.91 -3.71 -10.84
C PRO A 90 13.02 -4.27 -9.72
N LEU A 91 11.71 -3.98 -9.76
CA LEU A 91 10.71 -4.50 -8.82
C LEU A 91 10.17 -5.88 -9.23
N TYR A 92 10.67 -6.46 -10.32
CA TYR A 92 10.28 -7.81 -10.71
C TYR A 92 10.61 -8.83 -9.62
N GLY A 93 9.64 -9.70 -9.33
CA GLY A 93 9.79 -10.82 -8.42
C GLY A 93 9.43 -10.57 -6.95
N TYR A 94 8.96 -9.36 -6.62
CA TYR A 94 8.29 -9.08 -5.36
C TYR A 94 6.94 -9.81 -5.27
N THR A 95 6.46 -10.06 -4.05
CA THR A 95 5.02 -10.35 -3.82
C THR A 95 4.19 -9.10 -4.11
N LEU A 96 2.88 -9.24 -4.29
CA LEU A 96 2.03 -8.09 -4.64
C LEU A 96 2.04 -7.03 -3.54
N GLU A 97 1.96 -7.45 -2.28
CA GLU A 97 1.95 -6.57 -1.12
C GLU A 97 3.28 -5.83 -0.94
N ASP A 98 4.41 -6.54 -1.11
CA ASP A 98 5.72 -5.90 -1.00
C ASP A 98 5.97 -4.98 -2.21
N LEU A 99 5.50 -5.37 -3.40
CA LEU A 99 5.53 -4.52 -4.59
C LEU A 99 4.75 -3.22 -4.36
N ILE A 100 3.53 -3.27 -3.82
CA ILE A 100 2.73 -2.05 -3.55
C ILE A 100 3.47 -1.13 -2.58
N LYS A 101 4.06 -1.69 -1.50
CA LYS A 101 4.80 -0.91 -0.51
C LYS A 101 6.04 -0.24 -1.10
N GLU A 102 6.85 -0.98 -1.86
CA GLU A 102 8.04 -0.42 -2.50
C GLU A 102 7.67 0.56 -3.62
N ALA A 103 6.66 0.25 -4.43
CA ALA A 103 6.19 1.10 -5.52
C ALA A 103 5.53 2.38 -5.01
N TYR A 104 4.93 2.40 -3.81
CA TYR A 104 4.44 3.64 -3.19
C TYR A 104 5.57 4.65 -2.93
N ASN A 105 6.78 4.14 -2.68
CA ASN A 105 8.02 4.91 -2.62
C ASN A 105 7.88 6.19 -1.75
N ASN A 106 7.47 5.99 -0.50
CA ASN A 106 7.30 7.04 0.51
C ASN A 106 6.42 8.23 0.04
N GLY A 107 5.35 7.95 -0.71
CA GLY A 107 4.44 8.97 -1.23
C GLY A 107 4.85 9.57 -2.57
N ASN A 108 5.88 9.01 -3.24
CA ASN A 108 6.26 9.36 -4.61
C ASN A 108 6.11 8.13 -5.53
N PRO A 109 4.88 7.73 -5.88
CA PRO A 109 4.61 6.44 -6.48
C PRO A 109 5.36 6.21 -7.79
N LEU A 110 5.93 5.02 -7.93
CA LEU A 110 6.53 4.51 -9.17
C LEU A 110 5.43 4.10 -10.16
N PRO A 111 5.74 3.99 -11.47
CA PRO A 111 4.75 3.67 -12.50
C PRO A 111 3.94 2.39 -12.23
N GLU A 112 4.55 1.40 -11.58
CA GLU A 112 3.95 0.11 -11.22
C GLU A 112 2.85 0.25 -10.16
N TYR A 113 2.91 1.29 -9.32
CA TYR A 113 2.09 1.39 -8.11
C TYR A 113 0.59 1.29 -8.41
N ASN A 114 0.11 2.05 -9.40
CA ASN A 114 -1.33 2.10 -9.68
C ASN A 114 -1.87 0.74 -10.12
N ASN A 115 -1.19 0.05 -11.04
CA ASN A 115 -1.64 -1.26 -11.49
C ASN A 115 -1.47 -2.31 -10.37
N ALA A 116 -0.38 -2.26 -9.59
CA ALA A 116 -0.18 -3.15 -8.46
C ALA A 116 -1.28 -3.01 -7.41
N ALA A 117 -1.60 -1.78 -7.01
CA ALA A 117 -2.67 -1.49 -6.07
C ALA A 117 -4.02 -1.95 -6.62
N GLN A 118 -4.32 -1.68 -7.90
CA GLN A 118 -5.59 -2.09 -8.50
C GLN A 118 -5.73 -3.61 -8.62
N VAL A 119 -4.67 -4.35 -8.98
CA VAL A 119 -4.72 -5.83 -8.95
C VAL A 119 -5.06 -6.33 -7.54
N TRP A 120 -4.41 -5.78 -6.52
CA TRP A 120 -4.67 -6.17 -5.13
C TRP A 120 -6.09 -5.80 -4.69
N ASN A 121 -6.53 -4.57 -4.98
CA ASN A 121 -7.86 -4.07 -4.61
C ASN A 121 -8.96 -4.94 -5.20
N HIS A 122 -8.85 -5.29 -6.48
CA HIS A 122 -9.84 -6.13 -7.15
C HIS A 122 -9.80 -7.57 -6.63
N HIS A 123 -8.60 -8.14 -6.40
CA HIS A 123 -8.51 -9.47 -5.79
C HIS A 123 -9.20 -9.51 -4.42
N PHE A 124 -8.90 -8.54 -3.54
CA PHE A 124 -9.53 -8.42 -2.24
C PHE A 124 -11.05 -8.23 -2.35
N PHE A 125 -11.52 -7.43 -3.30
CA PHE A 125 -12.94 -7.22 -3.54
C PHE A 125 -13.68 -8.53 -3.85
N TRP A 126 -13.15 -9.36 -4.76
CA TRP A 126 -13.79 -10.63 -5.12
C TRP A 126 -13.76 -11.64 -3.97
N GLU A 127 -12.70 -11.67 -3.17
CA GLU A 127 -12.61 -12.53 -1.97
C GLU A 127 -13.54 -12.06 -0.82
N SER A 128 -13.91 -10.77 -0.80
CA SER A 128 -14.77 -10.19 0.24
C SER A 128 -16.26 -10.36 -0.04
N MET A 129 -16.63 -10.82 -1.24
CA MET A 129 -18.02 -11.04 -1.64
C MET A 129 -18.39 -12.50 -1.48
N GLN A 130 -19.64 -12.76 -1.12
CA GLN A 130 -20.17 -14.12 -1.02
C GLN A 130 -21.61 -14.19 -1.57
N PRO A 131 -21.94 -15.23 -2.36
CA PRO A 131 -23.32 -15.51 -2.74
C PRO A 131 -24.20 -15.70 -1.50
N GLU A 132 -25.43 -15.20 -1.54
CA GLU A 132 -26.38 -15.27 -0.41
C GLU A 132 -25.83 -14.66 0.90
N GLY A 133 -24.84 -13.77 0.77
CA GLY A 133 -24.25 -13.05 1.88
C GLY A 133 -25.14 -11.98 2.50
N GLY A 134 -24.50 -11.18 3.35
CA GLY A 134 -25.16 -10.15 4.13
C GLY A 134 -25.38 -10.61 5.57
N GLY A 135 -26.36 -10.02 6.23
CA GLY A 135 -26.55 -10.20 7.67
C GLY A 135 -25.53 -9.38 8.49
N LEU A 136 -25.42 -9.72 9.77
CA LEU A 136 -24.43 -9.13 10.66
C LEU A 136 -23.11 -9.90 10.56
N PRO A 137 -21.96 -9.22 10.65
CA PRO A 137 -20.69 -9.90 10.84
C PRO A 137 -20.72 -10.73 12.13
N GLU A 138 -19.89 -11.75 12.21
CA GLU A 138 -19.83 -12.63 13.36
C GLU A 138 -18.56 -12.43 14.19
N GLY A 139 -18.60 -12.89 15.45
CA GLY A 139 -17.44 -12.99 16.32
C GLY A 139 -16.72 -11.66 16.57
N GLY A 140 -15.39 -11.70 16.51
CA GLY A 140 -14.54 -10.55 16.84
C GLY A 140 -14.74 -9.34 15.94
N VAL A 141 -15.22 -9.53 14.70
CA VAL A 141 -15.44 -8.43 13.76
C VAL A 141 -16.61 -7.55 14.23
N LEU A 142 -17.75 -8.17 14.59
CA LEU A 142 -18.90 -7.42 15.11
C LEU A 142 -18.56 -6.71 16.41
N GLN A 143 -17.87 -7.40 17.33
CA GLN A 143 -17.46 -6.82 18.60
C GLN A 143 -16.58 -5.59 18.42
N GLN A 144 -15.62 -5.65 17.48
CA GLN A 144 -14.77 -4.51 17.17
C GLN A 144 -15.58 -3.38 16.53
N ILE A 145 -16.45 -3.67 15.56
CA ILE A 145 -17.34 -2.67 14.95
C ILE A 145 -18.21 -1.96 16.01
N GLU A 146 -18.83 -2.70 16.92
CA GLU A 146 -19.66 -2.12 17.98
C GLU A 146 -18.84 -1.31 18.98
N LYS A 147 -17.61 -1.73 19.27
CA LYS A 147 -16.69 -0.97 20.12
C LYS A 147 -16.33 0.39 19.52
N ASP A 148 -16.09 0.46 18.21
CA ASP A 148 -15.52 1.66 17.59
C ASP A 148 -16.57 2.58 16.97
N PHE A 149 -17.66 2.02 16.47
CA PHE A 149 -18.75 2.77 15.84
C PHE A 149 -20.02 2.84 16.70
N GLY A 150 -20.03 2.16 17.84
CA GLY A 150 -21.17 2.07 18.77
C GLY A 150 -22.24 1.05 18.35
N SER A 151 -22.42 0.82 17.04
CA SER A 151 -23.27 -0.25 16.51
C SER A 151 -22.90 -0.59 15.05
N PHE A 152 -23.29 -1.77 14.59
CA PHE A 152 -23.18 -2.12 13.17
C PHE A 152 -23.98 -1.17 12.26
N THR A 153 -25.13 -0.68 12.72
CA THR A 153 -25.94 0.29 11.96
C THR A 153 -25.19 1.59 11.75
N ASN A 154 -24.59 2.15 12.81
CA ASN A 154 -23.77 3.36 12.73
C ASN A 154 -22.58 3.16 11.78
N PHE A 155 -21.87 2.03 11.90
CA PHE A 155 -20.81 1.67 10.97
C PHE A 155 -21.30 1.66 9.52
N ARG A 156 -22.44 1.00 9.24
CA ARG A 156 -22.98 0.91 7.88
C ARG A 156 -23.33 2.29 7.32
N GLU A 157 -23.95 3.15 8.13
CA GLU A 157 -24.28 4.52 7.73
C GLU A 157 -23.02 5.34 7.43
N GLU A 158 -22.00 5.24 8.29
CA GLU A 158 -20.71 5.89 8.12
C GLU A 158 -19.98 5.40 6.85
N PHE A 159 -19.92 4.09 6.64
CA PHE A 159 -19.28 3.48 5.49
C PHE A 159 -19.95 3.88 4.17
N ILE A 160 -21.29 3.86 4.13
CA ILE A 160 -22.06 4.33 2.96
C ILE A 160 -21.83 5.83 2.74
N ARG A 161 -21.83 6.63 3.81
CA ARG A 161 -21.58 8.07 3.71
C ARG A 161 -20.20 8.37 3.12
N SER A 162 -19.16 7.68 3.57
CA SER A 162 -17.81 7.81 3.00
C SER A 162 -17.77 7.44 1.53
N ALA A 163 -18.48 6.37 1.11
CA ALA A 163 -18.55 5.98 -0.29
C ALA A 163 -19.27 7.02 -1.16
N LEU A 164 -20.35 7.62 -0.66
CA LEU A 164 -21.11 8.65 -1.38
C LEU A 164 -20.37 10.00 -1.48
N GLN A 165 -19.44 10.27 -0.57
CA GLN A 165 -18.64 11.50 -0.55
C GLN A 165 -17.37 11.41 -1.42
N LEU A 166 -17.01 10.21 -1.86
CA LEU A 166 -15.87 9.99 -2.74
C LEU A 166 -16.14 10.65 -4.11
N LEU A 167 -15.26 11.56 -4.52
CA LEU A 167 -15.39 12.26 -5.80
C LEU A 167 -14.53 11.58 -6.86
N GLY A 168 -15.18 10.91 -7.80
CA GLY A 168 -14.51 10.18 -8.88
C GLY A 168 -14.31 8.71 -8.55
N SER A 169 -13.27 8.10 -9.12
CA SER A 169 -12.98 6.68 -8.95
C SER A 169 -12.15 6.45 -7.68
N GLY A 170 -12.52 5.43 -6.90
CA GLY A 170 -11.71 5.01 -5.77
C GLY A 170 -12.38 3.92 -4.94
N TRP A 171 -11.86 3.74 -3.73
CA TRP A 171 -12.25 2.65 -2.83
C TRP A 171 -12.51 3.17 -1.43
N VAL A 172 -13.44 2.51 -0.73
CA VAL A 172 -13.67 2.71 0.70
C VAL A 172 -13.31 1.43 1.43
N TRP A 173 -12.50 1.58 2.47
CA TRP A 173 -11.93 0.47 3.24
C TRP A 173 -12.38 0.56 4.68
N LEU A 174 -12.73 -0.59 5.27
CA LEU A 174 -12.71 -0.77 6.72
C LEU A 174 -11.33 -1.31 7.09
N VAL A 175 -10.50 -0.46 7.67
CA VAL A 175 -9.12 -0.82 8.03
C VAL A 175 -9.05 -1.05 9.53
N CYS A 176 -8.29 -2.05 9.96
CA CYS A 176 -8.00 -2.30 11.37
C CYS A 176 -6.58 -1.81 11.68
N GLU A 177 -6.42 -0.67 12.33
CA GLU A 177 -5.10 -0.12 12.65
C GLU A 177 -4.57 -0.69 13.98
N PHE A 178 -3.38 -1.27 13.93
CA PHE A 178 -2.61 -1.63 15.12
C PHE A 178 -1.58 -0.52 15.38
N LEU A 179 -1.90 0.43 16.25
CA LEU A 179 -0.93 1.44 16.67
C LEU A 179 0.20 0.76 17.47
N SER A 180 1.43 0.83 16.95
CA SER A 180 2.61 0.20 17.56
C SER A 180 3.20 0.99 18.75
N ILE A 181 2.53 2.06 19.20
CA ILE A 181 2.99 2.90 20.30
C ILE A 181 1.91 2.85 21.38
N PHE A 182 2.22 2.10 22.44
CA PHE A 182 1.37 1.67 23.55
C PHE A 182 0.39 0.54 23.20
N SER A 183 0.59 -0.59 23.87
CA SER A 183 -0.41 -1.64 24.02
C SER A 183 -1.77 -1.02 24.37
N GLU A 184 -2.80 -1.37 23.59
CA GLU A 184 -4.21 -0.97 23.76
C GLU A 184 -4.67 0.36 23.13
N VAL A 185 -4.51 0.55 21.81
CA VAL A 185 -5.59 1.17 21.02
C VAL A 185 -5.66 0.52 19.64
N GLN A 186 -6.68 -0.31 19.43
CA GLN A 186 -7.15 -0.70 18.11
C GLN A 186 -8.18 0.37 17.71
N ALA A 187 -7.93 1.12 16.64
CA ALA A 187 -8.94 2.02 16.07
C ALA A 187 -9.13 1.61 14.60
N PRO A 188 -10.29 1.09 14.20
CA PRO A 188 -10.59 0.92 12.81
C PRO A 188 -10.87 2.29 12.21
N LEU A 189 -10.24 2.54 11.07
CA LEU A 189 -10.45 3.75 10.30
C LEU A 189 -11.19 3.38 9.02
N ILE A 190 -12.29 4.10 8.74
CA ILE A 190 -12.85 4.11 7.40
C ILE A 190 -11.93 4.99 6.56
N GLN A 191 -11.18 4.37 5.65
CA GLN A 191 -10.29 5.06 4.73
C GLN A 191 -10.93 5.11 3.36
N ALA A 192 -11.25 6.32 2.89
CA ALA A 192 -11.57 6.58 1.50
C ALA A 192 -10.27 6.94 0.77
N THR A 193 -9.96 6.22 -0.30
CA THR A 193 -8.79 6.50 -1.14
C THR A 193 -9.24 6.79 -2.56
N ASP A 194 -8.99 8.01 -3.01
CA ASP A 194 -9.14 8.38 -4.41
C ASP A 194 -8.01 7.76 -5.22
N PHE A 195 -8.36 6.93 -6.21
CA PHE A 195 -7.43 6.53 -7.25
C PHE A 195 -7.86 7.28 -8.50
N LEU A 196 -7.19 8.40 -8.78
CA LEU A 196 -7.40 9.17 -10.01
C LEU A 196 -7.03 8.30 -11.24
N ASN A 197 -7.99 7.50 -11.70
CA ASN A 197 -8.32 7.09 -13.07
C ASN A 197 -8.96 5.67 -13.11
N CYS A 198 -10.28 5.63 -12.98
CA CYS A 198 -11.14 4.70 -13.75
C CYS A 198 -12.22 5.54 -14.44
N SER A 199 -11.88 6.17 -15.56
CA SER A 199 -12.93 6.65 -16.46
C SER A 199 -13.58 5.43 -17.11
N PHE A 200 -14.86 5.20 -16.80
CA PHE A 200 -15.71 4.21 -17.47
C PHE A 200 -15.88 4.54 -18.96
#